data_AF-A0A9J6DKL8-F1
#
_entry.id   AF-A0A9J6DKL8-F1
#
_cell.length_a   1.000
_cell.length_b   1.000
_cell.length_c   1.000
_cell.angle_alpha   90.00
_cell.angle_beta   90.00
_cell.angle_gamma   90.00
#
_symmetry.space_group_name_H-M   'P 1'
#
loop_
_entity.id
_entity.type
_entity.pdbx_description
1 polymer ?
#
loop_
_entity_poly.entity_id
_entity_poly.type
_entity_poly.pdbx_seq_one_letter_code
_entity_poly.pdbx_strand_id
1 'polypeptide(L)'
;MEIFLNARQKADEEVRSFASRLRMLGTATLANSDSQDPVKASLRREILAEQLLSQFLLGLRDPVRRFVLSRDPKTFDEAIAIAAKEEQQEKVSWSHSLPVQYVEEDTDVHEMHSRFGHLENFVES
;
A
#
# COMPACT_ATOMS: atom_id res chain seq x y z
N MET A 1 4.38 -6.67 -26.04
CA MET A 1 3.98 -7.52 -24.89
C MET A 1 4.87 -7.28 -23.67
N GLU A 2 6.20 -7.23 -23.83
CA GLU A 2 7.15 -7.02 -22.72
C GLU A 2 6.96 -5.71 -21.93
N ILE A 3 6.57 -4.62 -22.60
CA ILE A 3 6.35 -3.32 -21.94
C ILE A 3 5.19 -3.38 -20.93
N PHE A 4 4.17 -4.19 -21.20
CA PHE A 4 3.02 -4.36 -20.31
C PHE A 4 3.39 -5.21 -19.07
N LEU A 5 4.11 -6.31 -19.28
CA LEU A 5 4.50 -7.25 -18.21
C LEU A 5 5.57 -6.67 -17.27
N ASN A 6 6.38 -5.73 -17.77
CA ASN A 6 7.41 -5.06 -16.99
C ASN A 6 6.96 -3.67 -16.49
N ALA A 7 5.68 -3.32 -16.65
CA ALA A 7 5.17 -2.04 -16.19
C ALA A 7 5.24 -1.96 -14.66
N ARG A 8 5.90 -0.90 -14.16
CA ARG A 8 5.98 -0.54 -12.75
C ARG A 8 5.53 0.91 -12.57
N GLN A 9 4.98 1.22 -11.40
CA GLN A 9 4.69 2.58 -10.97
C GLN A 9 6.01 3.34 -10.79
N LYS A 10 6.13 4.52 -11.42
CA LYS A 10 7.31 5.37 -11.25
C LYS A 10 7.30 6.06 -9.88
N ALA A 11 8.45 6.59 -9.44
CA ALA A 11 8.60 7.21 -8.12
C ALA A 11 7.66 8.42 -7.90
N ASP A 12 7.46 9.21 -8.95
CA ASP A 12 6.68 10.44 -9.02
C ASP A 12 5.27 10.23 -9.62
N GLU A 13 4.91 9.00 -9.96
CA GLU A 13 3.65 8.68 -10.62
C GLU A 13 2.58 8.27 -9.59
N GLU A 14 1.45 8.95 -9.64
CA GLU A 14 0.28 8.61 -8.82
C GLU A 14 -0.32 7.26 -9.22
N VAL A 15 -0.94 6.58 -8.24
CA VAL A 15 -1.59 5.28 -8.45
C VAL A 15 -2.58 5.30 -9.62
N ARG A 16 -3.40 6.35 -9.73
CA ARG A 16 -4.39 6.49 -10.81
C ARG A 16 -3.75 6.69 -12.18
N SER A 17 -2.65 7.44 -12.24
CA SER A 17 -1.89 7.66 -13.46
C SER A 17 -1.22 6.36 -13.92
N PHE A 18 -0.63 5.60 -12.99
CA PHE A 18 -0.10 4.27 -13.27
C PHE A 18 -1.19 3.33 -13.80
N ALA A 19 -2.35 3.27 -13.14
CA ALA A 19 -3.47 2.43 -13.57
C ALA A 19 -3.97 2.77 -14.97
N SER A 20 -4.09 4.07 -15.29
CA SER A 20 -4.47 4.55 -16.62
C SER A 20 -3.47 4.11 -17.69
N ARG A 21 -2.17 4.29 -17.43
CA ARG A 21 -1.09 3.84 -18.32
C ARG A 21 -1.11 2.33 -18.52
N LEU A 22 -1.34 1.57 -17.46
CA LEU A 22 -1.44 0.12 -17.52
C LEU A 22 -2.64 -0.34 -18.36
N ARG A 23 -3.80 0.31 -18.23
CA ARG A 23 -4.97 0.07 -19.09
C ARG A 23 -4.64 0.29 -20.56
N MET A 24 -4.00 1.42 -20.90
CA MET A 24 -3.64 1.71 -22.28
C MET A 24 -2.68 0.66 -22.87
N LEU A 25 -1.71 0.21 -22.08
CA LEU A 25 -0.79 -0.86 -22.50
C LEU A 25 -1.51 -2.21 -22.69
N GLY A 26 -2.46 -2.52 -21.81
CA GLY A 26 -3.29 -3.73 -21.90
C GLY A 26 -4.21 -3.73 -23.12
N THR A 27 -4.92 -2.62 -23.38
CA THR A 27 -5.82 -2.50 -24.53
C THR A 27 -5.07 -2.47 -25.85
N ALA A 28 -3.89 -1.82 -25.91
CA ALA A 28 -3.02 -1.89 -27.08
C ALA A 28 -2.54 -3.32 -27.37
N THR A 29 -2.33 -4.13 -26.32
CA THR A 29 -1.98 -5.55 -26.48
C THR A 29 -3.14 -6.36 -27.06
N LEU A 30 -4.38 -6.07 -26.67
CA LEU A 30 -5.59 -6.69 -27.24
C LEU A 30 -5.88 -6.25 -28.69
N ALA A 31 -5.69 -4.98 -29.01
CA ALA A 31 -6.02 -4.42 -30.32
C ALA A 31 -5.20 -5.04 -31.47
N ASN A 32 -3.99 -5.53 -31.17
CA ASN A 32 -3.15 -6.26 -32.12
C ASN A 32 -3.60 -7.71 -32.36
N SER A 33 -4.62 -8.19 -31.63
CA SER A 33 -5.15 -9.55 -31.72
C SER A 33 -6.42 -9.58 -32.56
N ASP A 34 -6.24 -9.59 -33.88
CA ASP A 34 -7.28 -9.37 -34.89
C ASP A 34 -8.20 -10.60 -35.06
N SER A 35 -9.09 -10.87 -34.10
CA SER A 35 -10.04 -11.99 -34.23
C SER A 35 -11.48 -11.53 -34.17
N GLN A 36 -12.20 -11.82 -35.25
CA GLN A 36 -13.61 -11.52 -35.49
C GLN A 36 -14.57 -12.43 -34.70
N ASP A 37 -14.06 -13.36 -33.89
CA ASP A 37 -14.86 -14.34 -33.13
C ASP A 37 -15.30 -13.75 -31.78
N PRO A 38 -16.62 -13.57 -31.55
CA PRO A 38 -17.15 -12.95 -30.33
C PRO A 38 -16.87 -13.76 -29.05
N VAL A 39 -16.79 -15.09 -29.14
CA VAL A 39 -16.50 -15.95 -27.97
C VAL A 39 -15.05 -15.76 -27.55
N LYS A 40 -14.13 -15.75 -28.52
CA LYS A 40 -12.71 -15.47 -28.27
C LYS A 40 -12.48 -14.05 -27.79
N ALA A 41 -13.26 -13.08 -28.27
CA ALA A 41 -13.19 -11.70 -27.81
C ALA A 41 -13.57 -11.57 -26.31
N SER A 42 -14.62 -12.27 -25.87
CA SER A 42 -15.03 -12.28 -24.45
C SER A 42 -13.97 -12.92 -23.55
N LEU A 43 -13.48 -14.11 -23.90
CA LEU A 43 -12.44 -14.80 -23.13
C LEU A 43 -11.16 -13.95 -22.99
N ARG A 44 -10.77 -13.23 -24.04
CA ARG A 44 -9.62 -12.33 -24.00
C ARG A 44 -9.80 -11.14 -23.06
N ARG A 45 -11.01 -10.59 -22.98
CA ARG A 45 -11.31 -9.49 -22.05
C ARG A 45 -11.18 -9.97 -20.60
N GLU A 46 -11.65 -11.18 -20.31
CA GLU A 46 -11.51 -11.81 -18.99
C GLU A 46 -10.04 -12.03 -18.63
N ILE A 47 -9.27 -12.66 -19.52
CA ILE A 47 -7.82 -12.83 -19.34
C ILE A 47 -7.11 -11.49 -19.17
N LEU A 48 -7.48 -10.46 -19.95
CA LEU A 48 -6.89 -9.14 -19.79
C LEU A 48 -7.22 -8.54 -18.42
N ALA A 49 -8.43 -8.71 -17.91
CA ALA A 49 -8.83 -8.20 -16.60
C ALA A 49 -7.98 -8.82 -15.48
N GLU A 50 -7.79 -10.14 -15.52
CA GLU A 50 -6.89 -10.85 -14.59
C GLU A 50 -5.45 -10.37 -14.70
N GLN A 51 -4.95 -10.23 -15.94
CA GLN A 51 -3.60 -9.74 -16.18
C GLN A 51 -3.41 -8.30 -15.72
N LEU A 52 -4.39 -7.41 -15.94
CA LEU A 52 -4.37 -6.03 -15.46
C LEU A 52 -4.27 -5.98 -13.95
N LEU A 53 -5.09 -6.78 -13.25
CA LEU A 53 -5.04 -6.88 -11.80
C LEU A 53 -3.67 -7.37 -11.32
N SER A 54 -3.17 -8.48 -11.87
CA SER A 54 -1.86 -9.04 -11.49
C SER A 54 -0.72 -8.05 -11.74
N GLN A 55 -0.65 -7.44 -12.92
CA GLN A 55 0.40 -6.50 -13.28
C GLN A 55 0.33 -5.21 -12.46
N PHE A 56 -0.86 -4.77 -12.10
CA PHE A 56 -1.03 -3.64 -11.22
C PHE A 56 -0.49 -3.93 -9.82
N LEU A 57 -0.91 -5.04 -9.21
CA LEU A 57 -0.47 -5.43 -7.87
C LEU A 57 1.06 -5.60 -7.82
N LEU A 58 1.65 -6.26 -8.82
CA LEU A 58 3.10 -6.44 -8.89
C LEU A 58 3.84 -5.13 -9.18
N GLY A 59 3.18 -4.22 -9.90
CA GLY A 59 3.75 -2.96 -10.34
C GLY A 59 3.64 -1.79 -9.36
N LEU A 60 2.83 -1.89 -8.32
CA LEU A 60 2.73 -0.90 -7.26
C LEU A 60 4.03 -0.76 -6.45
N ARG A 61 4.26 0.44 -5.91
CA ARG A 61 5.39 0.74 -4.99
C ARG A 61 5.22 0.05 -3.63
N ASP A 62 6.33 -0.21 -2.94
CA ASP A 62 6.38 -1.13 -1.79
C ASP A 62 5.63 -0.77 -0.50
N PRO A 63 5.27 0.47 -0.15
CA PRO A 63 4.32 0.69 0.94
C PRO A 63 2.88 0.37 0.48
N VAL A 64 2.44 0.98 -0.62
CA VAL A 64 1.07 0.81 -1.17
C VAL A 64 0.79 -0.64 -1.56
N ARG A 65 1.75 -1.32 -2.20
CA ARG A 65 1.62 -2.71 -2.66
C ARG A 65 1.29 -3.66 -1.52
N ARG A 66 2.02 -3.56 -0.40
CA ARG A 66 1.82 -4.45 0.77
C ARG A 66 0.42 -4.27 1.35
N PHE A 67 -0.02 -3.02 1.48
CA PHE A 67 -1.35 -2.72 1.96
C PHE A 67 -2.43 -3.29 1.04
N VAL A 68 -2.31 -3.06 -0.27
CA VAL A 68 -3.31 -3.53 -1.24
C VAL A 68 -3.37 -5.06 -1.27
N LEU A 69 -2.22 -5.75 -1.24
CA LEU A 69 -2.18 -7.22 -1.16
C LEU A 69 -2.83 -7.75 0.12
N SER A 70 -2.69 -7.07 1.26
CA SER A 70 -3.36 -7.46 2.51
C SER A 70 -4.89 -7.40 2.45
N ARG A 71 -5.45 -6.65 1.49
CA ARG A 71 -6.89 -6.47 1.29
C ARG A 71 -7.48 -7.43 0.26
N ASP A 72 -6.64 -8.22 -0.43
CA ASP A 72 -7.05 -9.26 -1.37
C ASP A 72 -8.12 -8.80 -2.40
N PRO A 73 -7.87 -7.73 -3.18
CA PRO A 73 -8.82 -7.22 -4.15
C PRO A 73 -9.11 -8.25 -5.25
N LYS A 74 -10.38 -8.37 -5.63
CA LYS A 74 -10.85 -9.32 -6.65
C LYS A 74 -10.92 -8.70 -8.03
N THR A 75 -10.97 -7.37 -8.11
CA THR A 75 -11.06 -6.67 -9.39
C THR A 75 -9.99 -5.59 -9.51
N PHE A 76 -9.64 -5.26 -10.75
CA PHE A 76 -8.68 -4.21 -11.04
C PHE A 76 -9.15 -2.84 -10.50
N ASP A 77 -10.43 -2.51 -10.65
CA ASP A 77 -11.00 -1.26 -10.12
C ASP A 77 -10.98 -1.18 -8.59
N GLU A 78 -11.27 -2.29 -7.92
CA GLU A 78 -11.16 -2.40 -6.46
C GLU A 78 -9.72 -2.18 -6.00
N ALA A 79 -8.74 -2.82 -6.66
CA ALA A 79 -7.34 -2.64 -6.35
C ALA A 79 -6.91 -1.16 -6.50
N ILE A 80 -7.38 -0.45 -7.54
CA ILE A 80 -7.12 0.97 -7.74
C ILE A 80 -7.72 1.81 -6.60
N ALA A 81 -8.95 1.53 -6.20
CA ALA A 81 -9.63 2.27 -5.15
C ALA A 81 -8.90 2.14 -3.80
N ILE A 82 -8.49 0.92 -3.45
CA ILE A 82 -7.72 0.63 -2.23
C ILE A 82 -6.35 1.31 -2.29
N ALA A 83 -5.64 1.17 -3.41
CA ALA A 83 -4.31 1.74 -3.60
C ALA A 83 -4.33 3.28 -3.56
N ALA A 84 -5.33 3.91 -4.17
CA ALA A 84 -5.47 5.37 -4.17
C ALA A 84 -5.81 5.91 -2.78
N LYS A 85 -6.58 5.17 -1.98
CA LYS A 85 -6.87 5.53 -0.59
C LYS A 85 -5.60 5.47 0.26
N GLU A 86 -4.82 4.40 0.13
CA GLU A 86 -3.55 4.26 0.85
C GLU A 86 -2.53 5.33 0.46
N GLU A 87 -2.39 5.64 -0.83
CA GLU A 87 -1.49 6.70 -1.31
C GLU A 87 -1.86 8.09 -0.73
N GLN A 88 -3.16 8.36 -0.53
CA GLN A 88 -3.59 9.58 0.16
C GLN A 88 -3.23 9.57 1.65
N GLN A 89 -3.38 8.43 2.32
CA GLN A 89 -3.04 8.29 3.75
C GLN A 89 -1.53 8.43 3.98
N GLU A 90 -0.71 7.88 3.07
CA GLU A 90 0.74 8.08 3.08
C GLU A 90 1.10 9.56 2.91
N LYS A 91 0.51 10.26 1.93
CA LYS A 91 0.78 11.71 1.74
C LYS A 91 0.43 12.54 2.99
N VAL A 92 -0.61 12.15 3.74
CA VAL A 92 -1.04 12.85 4.97
C VAL A 92 -0.15 12.51 6.17
N SER A 93 0.29 11.26 6.32
CA SER A 93 1.12 10.85 7.46
C SER A 93 2.52 11.47 7.43
N TRP A 94 3.08 11.66 6.24
CA TRP A 94 4.37 12.34 6.06
C TRP A 94 4.29 13.86 6.31
N SER A 95 3.11 14.46 6.16
CA SER A 95 2.89 15.89 6.45
C SER A 95 2.48 16.16 7.91
N HIS A 96 2.11 15.12 8.67
CA HIS A 96 1.78 15.18 10.10
C HIS A 96 2.86 14.56 10.98
N SER A 97 4.14 14.74 10.66
CA SER A 97 5.22 14.45 11.61
C SER A 97 5.11 15.36 12.83
N LEU A 98 4.22 15.01 13.76
CA LEU A 98 4.14 15.63 15.06
C LEU A 98 5.47 15.34 15.78
N PRO A 99 6.13 16.36 16.36
CA PRO A 99 7.32 16.12 17.14
C PRO A 99 6.93 15.18 18.29
N VAL A 100 7.63 14.04 18.37
CA VAL A 100 7.55 13.15 19.53
C VAL A 100 8.06 13.97 20.72
N GLN A 101 7.13 14.44 21.54
CA GLN A 101 7.47 15.14 22.76
C GLN A 101 7.96 14.08 23.74
N TYR A 102 9.27 14.07 23.98
CA TYR A 102 9.85 13.28 25.06
C TYR A 102 9.16 13.71 26.35
N VAL A 103 8.47 12.78 27.01
CA VAL A 103 8.01 12.97 28.37
C VAL A 103 9.26 12.87 29.24
N GLU A 104 9.62 13.97 29.92
CA GLU A 104 10.70 13.96 30.91
C GLU A 104 10.30 13.02 32.06
N GLU A 105 10.78 11.78 32.00
CA GLU A 105 10.81 10.87 33.14
C GLU A 105 11.92 11.34 34.09
N ASP A 106 11.63 12.20 35.06
CA ASP A 106 12.63 12.46 36.12
C ASP A 106 12.07 12.77 37.52
N THR A 107 10.75 12.85 37.73
CA THR A 107 10.19 13.05 39.07
C THR A 107 9.67 11.78 39.74
N ASP A 108 9.11 10.84 38.97
CA ASP A 108 8.40 9.69 39.56
C ASP A 108 9.33 8.58 40.07
N VAL A 109 10.50 8.42 39.45
CA VAL A 109 11.47 7.38 39.82
C VAL A 109 12.15 7.73 41.16
N HIS A 110 12.42 9.02 41.40
CA HIS A 110 13.06 9.48 42.64
C HIS A 110 12.11 9.39 43.85
N GLU A 111 10.81 9.63 43.63
CA GLU A 111 9.78 9.47 44.65
C GLU A 111 9.56 7.98 44.98
N MET A 112 9.61 7.08 43.99
CA MET A 112 9.54 5.63 44.23
C MET A 112 10.75 5.08 45.00
N HIS A 113 11.98 5.53 44.70
CA HIS A 113 13.16 5.11 45.47
C HIS A 113 13.13 5.60 46.92
N SER A 114 12.59 6.80 47.17
CA SER A 114 12.43 7.34 48.52
C SER A 114 11.42 6.54 49.36
N ARG A 115 10.35 6.05 48.72
CA ARG A 115 9.33 5.19 49.37
C ARG A 115 9.87 3.79 49.71
N PHE A 116 10.73 3.21 48.89
CA PHE A 116 11.35 1.91 49.18
C PHE A 116 12.35 1.97 50.35
N GLY A 117 13.13 3.04 50.47
CA GLY A 117 14.07 3.21 51.60
C GLY A 117 13.40 3.38 52.97
N HIS A 118 12.13 3.81 53.02
CA HIS A 118 11.39 3.93 54.27
C HIS A 118 10.75 2.62 54.75
N LEU A 119 10.57 1.64 53.85
CA LEU A 119 10.00 0.34 54.20
C LEU A 119 11.04 -0.63 54.77
N GLU A 120 12.32 -0.50 54.40
CA GLU A 120 13.39 -1.35 54.92
C GLU A 120 13.73 -1.04 56.40
N ASN A 121 13.54 0.21 56.84
CA ASN A 121 13.76 0.60 58.24
C ASN A 121 12.63 0.18 59.20
N PHE A 122 11.50 -0.32 58.71
CA PHE A 122 10.37 -0.75 59.54
C PHE A 122 10.33 -2.26 59.78
N VAL A 123 11.15 -3.04 59.05
CA VAL A 123 11.18 -4.51 59.13
C VAL A 123 12.30 -5.02 60.06
N GLU A 124 13.25 -4.15 60.44
CA GLU A 124 14.37 -4.49 61.35
C GLU A 124 14.25 -3.93 62.79
N SER A 125 13.03 -3.60 63.26
CA SER A 125 12.78 -3.24 64.68
C SER A 125 11.79 -4.18 65.37
#